data_AF-A0A7C5Q4H4-F1
#
_entry.id   AF-A0A7C5Q4H4-F1
#
_cell.length_a   1.000
_cell.length_b   1.000
_cell.length_c   1.000
_cell.angle_alpha   90.00
_cell.angle_beta   90.00
_cell.angle_gamma   90.00
#
_symmetry.space_group_name_H-M   'P 1'
#
loop_
_entity.id
_entity.type
_entity.pdbx_description
1 polymer ?
#
loop_
_entity_poly.entity_id
_entity_poly.type
_entity_poly.pdbx_seq_one_letter_code
_entity_poly.pdbx_strand_id
1 'polypeptide(L)'
;NPDFSFKGRLLGLRGNLRALQAKKRYIVKDLNRQWTPENVERVLHTPPEQLDSEELELRENILLIRAEIEDYQPEKIVVLDIHTTTAFGGIFTIATNDPESLRIAKELHAPVVMGMLKGIQGTTLHYFTDENIGRRCVPVAFEAGQHNETLSINRAIAAITNCMRTIGCVKAEDVENRHDKLLIEFSKGLPKVAELMYVHHIQPGEHFKMLPGFKNFQPVKKGQPIATNQNGLIYAPTDGLILMPLYQAQGEDGFFIIKQAAY
;
A
#
# COMPACT_ATOMS: atom_id res chain seq x y z
N ASN A 1 22.95 -22.68 0.33
CA ASN A 1 21.98 -23.59 0.98
C ASN A 1 21.52 -24.58 -0.09
N PRO A 2 22.20 -25.73 -0.26
CA PRO A 2 21.93 -26.67 -1.35
C PRO A 2 20.56 -27.36 -1.25
N ASP A 3 19.96 -27.37 -0.05
CA ASP A 3 18.64 -27.97 0.22
C ASP A 3 17.49 -26.96 0.11
N PHE A 4 17.79 -25.70 -0.26
CA PHE A 4 16.77 -24.66 -0.43
C PHE A 4 15.85 -25.01 -1.60
N SER A 5 14.54 -24.99 -1.35
CA SER A 5 13.52 -25.15 -2.38
C SER A 5 12.47 -24.05 -2.25
N PHE A 6 12.20 -23.38 -3.36
CA PHE A 6 11.09 -22.44 -3.47
C PHE A 6 9.85 -23.17 -4.01
N LYS A 7 8.67 -22.87 -3.43
CA LYS A 7 7.38 -23.40 -3.90
C LYS A 7 6.56 -22.27 -4.54
N GLY A 8 6.20 -22.43 -5.80
CA GLY A 8 5.39 -21.47 -6.53
C GLY A 8 6.18 -20.69 -7.59
N ARG A 9 5.64 -19.55 -8.02
CA ARG A 9 6.29 -18.60 -8.91
C ARG A 9 6.30 -17.21 -8.27
N LEU A 10 7.43 -16.52 -8.33
CA LEU A 10 7.56 -15.14 -7.88
C LEU A 10 7.69 -14.21 -9.09
N LEU A 11 6.77 -13.26 -9.21
CA LEU A 11 6.82 -12.18 -10.19
C LEU A 11 7.14 -10.87 -9.46
N GLY A 12 8.27 -10.25 -9.79
CA GLY A 12 8.63 -8.93 -9.28
C GLY A 12 8.28 -7.85 -10.31
N LEU A 13 7.43 -6.91 -9.95
CA LEU A 13 7.06 -5.78 -10.80
C LEU A 13 7.52 -4.46 -10.17
N ARG A 14 8.04 -3.58 -11.00
CA ARG A 14 8.32 -2.20 -10.63
C ARG A 14 7.40 -1.30 -11.43
N GLY A 15 6.37 -0.77 -10.78
CA GLY A 15 5.36 0.06 -11.43
C GLY A 15 5.79 1.52 -11.61
N ASN A 16 5.08 2.20 -12.51
CA ASN A 16 5.20 3.61 -12.84
C ASN A 16 6.62 4.04 -13.23
N LEU A 17 7.26 3.27 -14.11
CA LEU A 17 8.65 3.48 -14.52
C LEU A 17 8.89 4.88 -15.11
N ARG A 18 7.92 5.39 -15.87
CA ARG A 18 7.97 6.72 -16.50
C ARG A 18 7.99 7.83 -15.44
N ALA A 19 7.11 7.79 -14.43
CA ALA A 19 7.12 8.77 -13.34
C ALA A 19 8.38 8.67 -12.48
N LEU A 20 8.87 7.44 -12.22
CA LEU A 20 10.10 7.21 -11.48
C LEU A 20 11.32 7.82 -12.18
N GLN A 21 11.40 7.70 -13.50
CA GLN A 21 12.45 8.36 -14.30
C GLN A 21 12.37 9.89 -14.17
N ALA A 22 11.16 10.44 -14.15
CA ALA A 22 10.90 11.86 -13.93
C ALA A 22 11.04 12.31 -12.44
N LYS A 23 11.32 11.37 -11.51
CA LYS A 23 11.36 11.61 -10.06
C LYS A 23 10.06 12.24 -9.51
N LYS A 24 8.92 11.80 -10.04
CA LYS A 24 7.58 12.26 -9.62
C LYS A 24 6.79 11.11 -9.02
N ARG A 25 5.76 11.44 -8.23
CA ARG A 25 4.78 10.45 -7.77
C ARG A 25 4.00 9.87 -8.95
N TYR A 26 3.59 10.75 -9.87
CA TYR A 26 2.96 10.43 -11.13
C TYR A 26 3.12 11.59 -12.12
N ILE A 27 2.94 11.32 -13.41
CA ILE A 27 2.98 12.29 -14.50
C ILE A 27 1.60 12.94 -14.68
N VAL A 28 0.56 12.14 -14.92
CA VAL A 28 -0.81 12.60 -15.17
C VAL A 28 -1.70 12.32 -13.96
N LYS A 29 -1.72 11.08 -13.48
CA LYS A 29 -2.59 10.65 -12.38
C LYS A 29 -1.96 9.55 -11.55
N ASP A 30 -2.37 9.43 -10.30
CA ASP A 30 -1.82 8.40 -9.41
C ASP A 30 -2.19 7.00 -9.91
N LEU A 31 -1.18 6.21 -10.33
CA LEU A 31 -1.37 4.85 -10.84
C LEU A 31 -2.14 3.98 -9.83
N ASN A 32 -1.92 4.16 -8.52
CA ASN A 32 -2.62 3.40 -7.48
C ASN A 32 -4.01 3.98 -7.16
N ARG A 33 -4.58 4.78 -8.06
CA ARG A 33 -6.00 5.19 -8.10
C ARG A 33 -6.69 4.75 -9.40
N GLN A 34 -5.98 4.05 -10.29
CA GLN A 34 -6.47 3.68 -11.63
C GLN A 34 -6.95 2.24 -11.74
N TRP A 35 -6.85 1.43 -10.69
CA TRP A 35 -7.19 0.01 -10.69
C TRP A 35 -8.68 -0.24 -10.39
N THR A 36 -9.58 0.40 -11.14
CA THR A 36 -11.00 0.01 -11.14
C THR A 36 -11.29 -0.95 -12.30
N PRO A 37 -12.24 -1.90 -12.17
CA PRO A 37 -12.58 -2.80 -13.26
C PRO A 37 -12.93 -2.08 -14.56
N GLU A 38 -13.70 -1.00 -14.47
CA GLU A 38 -14.13 -0.19 -15.62
C GLU A 38 -12.92 0.47 -16.30
N ASN A 39 -11.99 0.98 -15.51
CA ASN A 39 -10.81 1.64 -16.03
C ASN A 39 -9.84 0.63 -16.67
N VAL A 40 -9.65 -0.53 -16.04
CA VAL A 40 -8.83 -1.61 -16.60
C VAL A 40 -9.41 -2.08 -17.94
N GLU A 41 -10.72 -2.30 -18.01
CA GLU A 41 -11.38 -2.71 -19.24
C GLU A 41 -11.22 -1.66 -20.34
N ARG A 42 -11.41 -0.38 -19.99
CA ARG A 42 -11.21 0.74 -20.92
C ARG A 42 -9.78 0.79 -21.47
N VAL A 43 -8.75 0.71 -20.62
CA VAL A 43 -7.36 0.82 -21.10
C VAL A 43 -6.94 -0.38 -21.97
N LEU A 44 -7.53 -1.55 -21.75
CA LEU A 44 -7.29 -2.74 -22.59
C LEU A 44 -7.91 -2.61 -23.99
N HIS A 45 -9.01 -1.86 -24.12
CA HIS A 45 -9.68 -1.64 -25.41
C HIS A 45 -9.29 -0.34 -26.11
N THR A 46 -8.54 0.53 -25.43
CA THR A 46 -8.07 1.79 -26.00
C THR A 46 -6.73 1.58 -26.72
N PRO A 47 -6.52 2.13 -27.93
CA PRO A 47 -5.23 2.07 -28.62
C PRO A 47 -4.11 2.69 -27.77
N PRO A 48 -2.91 2.08 -27.68
CA PRO A 48 -1.83 2.55 -26.81
C PRO A 48 -1.44 4.02 -27.00
N GLU A 49 -1.53 4.54 -28.22
CA GLU A 49 -1.22 5.93 -28.58
C GLU A 49 -2.22 6.96 -28.04
N GLN A 50 -3.38 6.52 -27.58
CA GLN A 50 -4.41 7.36 -26.95
C GLN A 50 -4.36 7.29 -25.42
N LEU A 51 -3.50 6.43 -24.86
CA LEU A 51 -3.34 6.28 -23.42
C LEU A 51 -2.34 7.30 -22.90
N ASP A 52 -2.65 7.88 -21.74
CA ASP A 52 -1.66 8.63 -20.99
C ASP A 52 -0.59 7.72 -20.36
N SER A 53 0.41 8.33 -19.71
CA SER A 53 1.56 7.60 -19.16
C SER A 53 1.17 6.52 -18.15
N GLU A 54 0.25 6.82 -17.23
CA GLU A 54 -0.13 5.87 -16.19
C GLU A 54 -1.15 4.85 -16.68
N GLU A 55 -1.99 5.20 -17.65
CA GLU A 55 -2.87 4.23 -18.32
C GLU A 55 -2.10 3.20 -19.13
N LEU A 56 -1.06 3.64 -19.85
CA LEU A 56 -0.20 2.74 -20.61
C LEU A 56 0.54 1.79 -19.67
N GLU A 57 1.05 2.29 -18.55
CA GLU A 57 1.68 1.46 -17.51
C GLU A 57 0.67 0.48 -16.88
N LEU A 58 -0.57 0.91 -16.61
CA LEU A 58 -1.64 0.03 -16.13
C LEU A 58 -1.91 -1.11 -17.12
N ARG A 59 -2.04 -0.78 -18.42
CA ARG A 59 -2.22 -1.77 -19.49
C ARG A 59 -1.06 -2.76 -19.54
N GLU A 60 0.18 -2.28 -19.55
CA GLU A 60 1.40 -3.10 -19.58
C GLU A 60 1.44 -4.08 -18.38
N ASN A 61 1.16 -3.59 -17.17
CA ASN A 61 1.11 -4.43 -15.98
C ASN A 61 0.01 -5.50 -16.05
N ILE A 62 -1.21 -5.13 -16.45
CA ILE A 62 -2.32 -6.08 -16.55
C ILE A 62 -2.04 -7.16 -17.59
N LEU A 63 -1.51 -6.81 -18.75
CA LEU A 63 -1.18 -7.79 -19.80
C LEU A 63 -0.10 -8.76 -19.33
N LEU A 64 0.96 -8.26 -18.69
CA LEU A 64 2.01 -9.10 -18.13
C LEU A 64 1.48 -10.04 -17.05
N ILE A 65 0.72 -9.52 -16.09
CA ILE A 65 0.16 -10.31 -15.00
C ILE A 65 -0.80 -11.38 -15.53
N ARG A 66 -1.66 -11.04 -16.50
CA ARG A 66 -2.58 -12.00 -17.13
C ARG A 66 -1.81 -13.10 -17.87
N ALA A 67 -0.77 -12.75 -18.62
CA ALA A 67 0.07 -13.72 -19.30
C ALA A 67 0.77 -14.67 -18.32
N GLU A 68 1.29 -14.16 -17.19
CA GLU A 68 1.91 -14.99 -16.15
C GLU A 68 0.91 -15.94 -15.46
N ILE A 69 -0.32 -15.47 -15.22
CA ILE A 69 -1.39 -16.29 -14.66
C ILE A 69 -1.81 -17.37 -15.66
N GLU A 70 -1.90 -17.03 -16.94
CA GLU A 70 -2.27 -17.98 -18.00
C GLU A 70 -1.20 -19.04 -18.23
N ASP A 71 0.09 -18.68 -18.17
CA ASP A 71 1.19 -19.63 -18.30
C ASP A 71 1.31 -20.55 -17.07
N TYR A 72 1.26 -20.00 -15.86
CA TYR A 72 1.48 -20.77 -14.63
C TYR A 72 0.25 -21.52 -14.13
N GLN A 73 -0.97 -21.03 -14.42
CA GLN A 73 -2.24 -21.58 -13.93
C GLN A 73 -2.28 -21.76 -12.39
N PRO A 74 -1.99 -20.73 -11.58
CA PRO A 74 -1.95 -20.87 -10.12
C PRO A 74 -3.31 -21.24 -9.52
N GLU A 75 -3.29 -22.02 -8.44
CA GLU A 75 -4.46 -22.21 -7.57
C GLU A 75 -4.76 -20.98 -6.71
N LYS A 76 -3.73 -20.24 -6.33
CA LYS A 76 -3.80 -19.03 -5.49
C LYS A 76 -2.75 -18.01 -5.90
N ILE A 77 -3.15 -16.75 -5.90
CA ILE A 77 -2.32 -15.57 -6.17
C ILE A 77 -2.27 -14.73 -4.89
N VAL A 78 -1.07 -14.37 -4.46
CA VAL A 78 -0.86 -13.43 -3.35
C VAL A 78 -0.22 -12.18 -3.94
N VAL A 79 -0.85 -11.03 -3.74
CA VAL A 79 -0.34 -9.75 -4.22
C VAL A 79 0.18 -8.98 -3.02
N LEU A 80 1.50 -8.81 -2.95
CA LEU A 80 2.14 -7.95 -1.95
C LEU A 80 2.49 -6.62 -2.62
N ASP A 81 1.68 -5.60 -2.36
CA ASP A 81 1.87 -4.25 -2.90
C ASP A 81 2.73 -3.42 -1.94
N ILE A 82 3.95 -3.08 -2.36
CA ILE A 82 4.95 -2.45 -1.48
C ILE A 82 5.07 -0.98 -1.83
N HIS A 83 4.80 -0.14 -0.83
CA HIS A 83 4.87 1.31 -0.92
C HIS A 83 5.86 1.86 0.09
N THR A 84 6.14 3.15 -0.08
CA THR A 84 6.76 3.99 0.94
C THR A 84 5.89 5.23 1.11
N THR A 85 5.98 5.89 2.27
CA THR A 85 5.18 7.08 2.59
C THR A 85 6.01 8.36 2.52
N THR A 86 5.33 9.51 2.44
CA THR A 86 6.00 10.82 2.54
C THR A 86 6.41 11.16 3.97
N ALA A 87 5.66 10.67 4.95
CA ALA A 87 5.86 10.92 6.36
C ALA A 87 6.76 9.88 7.03
N PHE A 88 7.49 10.31 8.07
CA PHE A 88 8.12 9.42 9.05
C PHE A 88 7.08 8.90 10.03
N GLY A 89 7.41 7.86 10.79
CA GLY A 89 6.61 7.44 11.95
C GLY A 89 6.26 5.96 12.02
N GLY A 90 6.75 5.14 11.08
CA GLY A 90 6.66 3.68 11.19
C GLY A 90 6.34 3.00 9.87
N ILE A 91 6.29 1.67 9.95
CA ILE A 91 5.78 0.76 8.92
C ILE A 91 4.35 0.36 9.26
N PHE A 92 3.59 -0.09 8.26
CA PHE A 92 2.28 -0.70 8.49
C PHE A 92 1.84 -1.53 7.30
N THR A 93 0.80 -2.31 7.51
CA THR A 93 0.13 -3.09 6.47
C THR A 93 -1.29 -2.62 6.30
N ILE A 94 -1.82 -2.81 5.10
CA ILE A 94 -3.24 -2.69 4.81
C ILE A 94 -3.72 -4.06 4.36
N ALA A 95 -4.71 -4.57 5.08
CA ALA A 95 -5.37 -5.83 4.74
C ALA A 95 -6.77 -5.57 4.18
N THR A 96 -7.25 -6.49 3.35
CA THR A 96 -8.65 -6.55 2.96
C THR A 96 -9.49 -7.18 4.08
N ASN A 97 -10.80 -7.32 3.87
CA ASN A 97 -11.66 -8.07 4.79
C ASN A 97 -11.45 -9.59 4.69
N ASP A 98 -10.57 -10.06 3.80
CA ASP A 98 -10.22 -11.46 3.68
C ASP A 98 -9.42 -11.95 4.91
N PRO A 99 -9.85 -13.00 5.61
CA PRO A 99 -9.12 -13.54 6.76
C PRO A 99 -7.68 -13.94 6.45
N GLU A 100 -7.39 -14.40 5.22
CA GLU A 100 -6.04 -14.75 4.79
C GLU A 100 -5.18 -13.49 4.55
N SER A 101 -5.76 -12.42 3.99
CA SER A 101 -5.09 -11.12 3.86
C SER A 101 -4.72 -10.58 5.24
N LEU A 102 -5.65 -10.63 6.19
CA LEU A 102 -5.39 -10.25 7.59
C LEU A 102 -4.33 -11.12 8.26
N ARG A 103 -4.33 -12.44 8.01
CA ARG A 103 -3.30 -13.36 8.52
C ARG A 103 -1.93 -12.98 7.98
N ILE A 104 -1.81 -12.77 6.67
CA ILE A 104 -0.55 -12.38 6.04
C ILE A 104 -0.06 -11.04 6.61
N ALA A 105 -0.95 -10.04 6.69
CA ALA A 105 -0.62 -8.72 7.23
C ALA A 105 -0.08 -8.78 8.67
N LYS A 106 -0.67 -9.61 9.55
CA LYS A 106 -0.18 -9.81 10.93
C LYS A 106 1.21 -10.43 11.00
N GLU A 107 1.51 -11.38 10.13
CA GLU A 107 2.82 -12.06 10.06
C GLU A 107 3.93 -11.19 9.44
N LEU A 108 3.57 -10.05 8.83
CA LEU A 108 4.54 -9.02 8.46
C LEU A 108 5.02 -8.19 9.67
N HIS A 109 4.53 -8.48 10.88
CA HIS A 109 4.96 -7.88 12.14
C HIS A 109 4.92 -6.34 12.13
N ALA A 110 3.97 -5.78 11.40
CA ALA A 110 3.68 -4.36 11.32
C ALA A 110 2.22 -4.10 11.75
N PRO A 111 1.89 -2.90 12.26
CA PRO A 111 0.51 -2.49 12.50
C PRO A 111 -0.38 -2.81 11.30
N VAL A 112 -1.51 -3.47 11.53
CA VAL A 112 -2.50 -3.73 10.47
C VAL A 112 -3.55 -2.65 10.51
N VAL A 113 -3.71 -1.92 9.40
CA VAL A 113 -4.76 -0.91 9.23
C VAL A 113 -5.90 -1.50 8.41
N MET A 114 -7.06 -1.65 9.05
CA MET A 114 -8.29 -2.16 8.46
C MET A 114 -9.19 -1.02 7.98
N GLY A 115 -10.06 -1.32 7.01
CA GLY A 115 -11.07 -0.38 6.53
C GLY A 115 -10.55 0.70 5.57
N MET A 116 -9.25 0.74 5.27
CA MET A 116 -8.66 1.71 4.34
C MET A 116 -9.34 1.72 2.97
N LEU A 117 -9.71 0.55 2.45
CA LEU A 117 -10.39 0.40 1.16
C LEU A 117 -11.79 1.03 1.10
N LYS A 118 -12.38 1.41 2.25
CA LYS A 118 -13.64 2.17 2.26
C LYS A 118 -13.41 3.66 1.99
N GLY A 119 -12.20 4.15 2.26
CA GLY A 119 -11.84 5.56 2.21
C GLY A 119 -10.92 5.93 1.05
N ILE A 120 -10.55 4.99 0.19
CA ILE A 120 -9.80 5.25 -1.06
C ILE A 120 -10.37 4.34 -2.15
N GLN A 121 -10.07 4.62 -3.42
CA GLN A 121 -10.58 3.83 -4.54
C GLN A 121 -9.50 3.55 -5.57
N GLY A 122 -9.73 2.52 -6.40
CA GLY A 122 -8.88 2.22 -7.55
C GLY A 122 -7.45 1.81 -7.20
N THR A 123 -7.25 1.19 -6.04
CA THR A 123 -5.93 0.62 -5.68
C THR A 123 -5.79 -0.81 -6.19
N THR A 124 -4.56 -1.31 -6.28
CA THR A 124 -4.27 -2.72 -6.57
C THR A 124 -5.09 -3.67 -5.68
N LEU A 125 -5.21 -3.37 -4.39
CA LEU A 125 -6.01 -4.16 -3.43
C LEU A 125 -7.50 -4.21 -3.76
N HIS A 126 -8.04 -3.22 -4.48
CA HIS A 126 -9.43 -3.25 -4.97
C HIS A 126 -9.58 -4.15 -6.20
N TYR A 127 -8.57 -4.17 -7.08
CA TYR A 127 -8.66 -4.90 -8.33
C TYR A 127 -8.34 -6.38 -8.20
N PHE A 128 -7.34 -6.74 -7.39
CA PHE A 128 -6.92 -8.14 -7.22
C PHE A 128 -7.87 -8.92 -6.31
N THR A 129 -9.04 -9.24 -6.86
CA THR A 129 -10.09 -10.04 -6.22
C THR A 129 -10.34 -11.33 -7.00
N ASP A 130 -11.00 -12.28 -6.36
CA ASP A 130 -11.39 -13.55 -7.00
C ASP A 130 -12.25 -13.33 -8.25
N GLU A 131 -13.15 -12.33 -8.21
CA GLU A 131 -14.05 -11.98 -9.31
C GLU A 131 -13.31 -11.40 -10.52
N ASN A 132 -12.44 -10.42 -10.32
CA ASN A 132 -11.75 -9.74 -11.43
C ASN A 132 -10.67 -10.60 -12.09
N ILE A 133 -10.07 -11.51 -11.32
CA ILE A 133 -8.96 -12.36 -11.77
C ILE A 133 -9.44 -13.75 -12.18
N GLY A 134 -10.61 -14.18 -11.70
CA GLY A 134 -11.16 -15.52 -11.94
C GLY A 134 -10.46 -16.63 -11.15
N ARG A 135 -9.65 -16.28 -10.15
CA ARG A 135 -8.86 -17.19 -9.32
C ARG A 135 -8.70 -16.63 -7.91
N ARG A 136 -8.41 -17.50 -6.95
CA ARG A 136 -8.18 -17.09 -5.56
C ARG A 136 -7.07 -16.05 -5.46
N CYS A 137 -7.40 -14.85 -5.01
CA CYS A 137 -6.52 -13.69 -4.89
C CYS A 137 -6.51 -13.15 -3.47
N VAL A 138 -5.32 -12.93 -2.92
CA VAL A 138 -5.14 -12.39 -1.57
C VAL A 138 -4.19 -11.20 -1.62
N PRO A 139 -4.71 -9.97 -1.80
CA PRO A 139 -3.87 -8.78 -1.84
C PRO A 139 -3.62 -8.24 -0.42
N VAL A 140 -2.41 -7.71 -0.21
CA VAL A 140 -1.95 -7.06 1.01
C VAL A 140 -1.04 -5.90 0.60
N ALA A 141 -1.20 -4.74 1.21
CA ALA A 141 -0.23 -3.65 1.04
C ALA A 141 0.73 -3.60 2.24
N PHE A 142 1.99 -3.25 1.98
CA PHE A 142 3.00 -2.98 3.00
C PHE A 142 3.64 -1.61 2.75
N GLU A 143 3.61 -0.76 3.75
CA GLU A 143 4.20 0.56 3.74
C GLU A 143 5.54 0.50 4.48
N ALA A 144 6.65 0.53 3.73
CA ALA A 144 7.99 0.25 4.21
C ALA A 144 8.66 1.41 4.96
N GLY A 145 7.92 2.48 5.24
CA GLY A 145 8.41 3.71 5.86
C GLY A 145 8.65 4.82 4.85
N GLN A 146 9.46 5.81 5.19
CA GLN A 146 9.57 7.04 4.40
C GLN A 146 10.38 6.83 3.10
N HIS A 147 10.02 7.54 2.02
CA HIS A 147 10.61 7.41 0.68
C HIS A 147 12.16 7.49 0.61
N ASN A 148 12.79 8.27 1.50
CA ASN A 148 14.23 8.53 1.51
C ASN A 148 14.97 7.76 2.62
N GLU A 149 14.27 6.96 3.44
CA GLU A 149 14.93 6.13 4.44
C GLU A 149 15.60 4.94 3.76
N THR A 150 16.93 4.81 3.86
CA THR A 150 17.65 3.61 3.41
C THR A 150 17.13 2.35 4.09
N LEU A 151 16.62 2.49 5.33
CA LEU A 151 15.97 1.40 6.07
C LEU A 151 14.71 0.87 5.38
N SER A 152 14.03 1.66 4.54
CA SER A 152 12.86 1.20 3.79
C SER A 152 13.19 0.05 2.83
N ILE A 153 14.42 -0.01 2.30
CA ILE A 153 14.88 -1.14 1.48
C ILE A 153 14.92 -2.41 2.33
N ASN A 154 15.56 -2.36 3.51
CA ASN A 154 15.67 -3.52 4.39
C ASN A 154 14.31 -3.98 4.92
N ARG A 155 13.39 -3.03 5.19
CA ARG A 155 12.01 -3.31 5.59
C ARG A 155 11.21 -3.97 4.47
N ALA A 156 11.36 -3.51 3.22
CA ALA A 156 10.73 -4.14 2.06
C ALA A 156 11.25 -5.57 1.82
N ILE A 157 12.56 -5.79 1.92
CA ILE A 157 13.16 -7.14 1.83
C ILE A 157 12.61 -8.04 2.93
N ALA A 158 12.53 -7.54 4.16
CA ALA A 158 11.95 -8.27 5.29
C ALA A 158 10.47 -8.61 5.05
N ALA A 159 9.68 -7.68 4.52
CA ALA A 159 8.27 -7.91 4.20
C ALA A 159 8.08 -8.98 3.11
N ILE A 160 8.86 -8.92 2.02
CA ILE A 160 8.82 -9.94 0.96
C ILE A 160 9.16 -11.32 1.53
N THR A 161 10.22 -11.39 2.33
CA THR A 161 10.71 -12.63 2.93
C THR A 161 9.69 -13.22 3.91
N ASN A 162 9.13 -12.39 4.79
CA ASN A 162 8.11 -12.81 5.74
C ASN A 162 6.82 -13.23 5.03
N CYS A 163 6.42 -12.53 3.97
CA CYS A 163 5.28 -12.93 3.13
C CYS A 163 5.51 -14.32 2.53
N MET A 164 6.65 -14.54 1.87
CA MET A 164 7.00 -15.84 1.25
C MET A 164 6.99 -16.98 2.28
N ARG A 165 7.51 -16.74 3.50
CA ARG A 165 7.44 -17.71 4.60
C ARG A 165 5.99 -17.98 5.01
N THR A 166 5.19 -16.93 5.19
CA THR A 166 3.80 -16.99 5.67
C THR A 166 2.87 -17.73 4.72
N ILE A 167 3.14 -17.67 3.42
CA ILE A 167 2.37 -18.35 2.39
C ILE A 167 2.96 -19.73 2.02
N GLY A 168 4.05 -20.13 2.67
CA GLY A 168 4.68 -21.44 2.50
C GLY A 168 5.53 -21.60 1.24
N CYS A 169 5.91 -20.49 0.58
CA CYS A 169 6.82 -20.50 -0.57
C CYS A 169 8.26 -20.87 -0.18
N VAL A 170 8.65 -20.57 1.05
CA VAL A 170 9.96 -20.94 1.63
C VAL A 170 9.74 -21.51 3.03
N LYS A 171 10.62 -22.39 3.50
CA LYS A 171 10.55 -22.89 4.87
C LYS A 171 11.08 -21.83 5.85
N ALA A 172 10.62 -21.88 7.10
CA ALA A 172 11.11 -20.98 8.14
C ALA A 172 12.60 -21.14 8.42
N GLU A 173 13.14 -22.36 8.33
CA GLU A 173 14.56 -22.69 8.51
C GLU A 173 15.47 -22.10 7.42
N ASP A 174 14.92 -21.80 6.25
CA ASP A 174 15.65 -21.25 5.10
C ASP A 174 15.77 -19.72 5.16
N VAL A 175 15.07 -19.07 6.09
CA VAL A 175 14.97 -17.62 6.22
C VAL A 175 15.70 -17.14 7.47
N GLU A 176 16.58 -16.16 7.33
CA GLU A 176 17.30 -15.60 8.48
C GLU A 176 16.36 -14.80 9.40
N ASN A 177 16.34 -15.13 10.70
CA ASN A 177 15.51 -14.48 11.74
C ASN A 177 15.77 -12.97 11.95
N ARG A 178 16.75 -12.37 11.25
CA ARG A 178 17.06 -10.94 11.36
C ARG A 178 15.92 -10.06 10.84
N HIS A 179 15.19 -10.52 9.84
CA HIS A 179 14.08 -9.78 9.23
C HIS A 179 12.92 -9.57 10.21
N ASP A 180 12.57 -10.59 11.01
CA ASP A 180 11.52 -10.47 12.04
C ASP A 180 11.90 -9.46 13.12
N LYS A 181 13.12 -9.56 13.65
CA LYS A 181 13.60 -8.64 14.69
C LYS A 181 13.56 -7.20 14.21
N LEU A 182 13.92 -6.95 12.95
CA LEU A 182 13.87 -5.62 12.35
C LEU A 182 12.45 -5.05 12.38
N LEU A 183 11.46 -5.80 11.88
CA LEU A 183 10.08 -5.32 11.79
C LEU A 183 9.43 -5.18 13.18
N ILE A 184 9.66 -6.14 14.09
CA ILE A 184 9.14 -6.11 15.46
C ILE A 184 9.63 -4.87 16.22
N GLU A 185 10.92 -4.53 16.11
CA GLU A 185 11.48 -3.35 16.78
C GLU A 185 10.86 -2.05 16.24
N PHE A 186 10.63 -1.93 14.93
CA PHE A 186 9.97 -0.74 14.35
C PHE A 186 8.48 -0.64 14.67
N SER A 187 7.85 -1.75 15.03
CA SER A 187 6.43 -1.80 15.40
C SER A 187 6.20 -1.62 16.91
N LYS A 188 7.26 -1.48 17.70
CA LYS A 188 7.18 -1.38 19.15
C LYS A 188 6.40 -0.13 19.56
N GLY A 189 5.33 -0.32 20.34
CA GLY A 189 4.47 0.77 20.81
C GLY A 189 3.42 1.24 19.80
N LEU A 190 3.39 0.66 18.59
CA LEU A 190 2.34 0.90 17.60
C LEU A 190 1.15 -0.05 17.83
N PRO A 191 -0.07 0.33 17.42
CA PRO A 191 -1.22 -0.57 17.54
C PRO A 191 -1.01 -1.84 16.69
N LYS A 192 -1.35 -3.01 17.24
CA LYS A 192 -1.31 -4.26 16.47
C LYS A 192 -2.31 -4.23 15.31
N VAL A 193 -3.52 -3.76 15.60
CA VAL A 193 -4.60 -3.58 14.63
C VAL A 193 -5.23 -2.21 14.89
N ALA A 194 -5.49 -1.47 13.82
CA ALA A 194 -6.19 -0.20 13.83
C ALA A 194 -7.25 -0.17 12.74
N GLU A 195 -8.29 0.63 12.95
CA GLU A 195 -9.38 0.84 12.01
C GLU A 195 -9.38 2.29 11.51
N LEU A 196 -9.64 2.45 10.22
CA LEU A 196 -9.83 3.75 9.61
C LEU A 196 -11.10 4.43 10.16
N MET A 197 -10.95 5.64 10.68
CA MET A 197 -12.05 6.46 11.20
C MET A 197 -12.42 7.61 10.26
N TYR A 198 -11.44 8.16 9.54
CA TYR A 198 -11.64 9.34 8.71
C TYR A 198 -10.54 9.47 7.64
N VAL A 199 -10.95 9.96 6.46
CA VAL A 199 -10.06 10.39 5.38
C VAL A 199 -10.37 11.83 5.03
N HIS A 200 -9.32 12.64 4.91
CA HIS A 200 -9.45 13.98 4.33
C HIS A 200 -9.05 13.93 2.85
N HIS A 201 -10.05 13.97 1.96
CA HIS A 201 -9.81 14.10 0.54
C HIS A 201 -9.62 15.57 0.15
N ILE A 202 -8.53 15.84 -0.56
CA ILE A 202 -8.20 17.14 -1.13
C ILE A 202 -9.12 17.36 -2.33
N GLN A 203 -9.89 18.45 -2.28
CA GLN A 203 -10.81 18.77 -3.37
C GLN A 203 -10.06 19.35 -4.58
N PRO A 204 -10.58 19.20 -5.81
CA PRO A 204 -10.01 19.87 -6.97
C PRO A 204 -9.88 21.39 -6.75
N GLY A 205 -8.67 21.92 -6.92
CA GLY A 205 -8.35 23.34 -6.71
C GLY A 205 -8.12 23.73 -5.24
N GLU A 206 -8.17 22.79 -4.29
CA GLU A 206 -7.86 23.07 -2.89
C GLU A 206 -6.35 23.25 -2.69
N HIS A 207 -5.96 24.35 -2.03
CA HIS A 207 -4.58 24.64 -1.69
C HIS A 207 -4.18 23.96 -0.37
N PHE A 208 -4.38 22.65 -0.31
CA PHE A 208 -4.13 21.86 0.89
C PHE A 208 -2.64 21.83 1.25
N LYS A 209 -2.34 22.01 2.54
CA LYS A 209 -0.99 21.89 3.08
C LYS A 209 -1.03 21.35 4.50
N MET A 210 -0.38 20.22 4.76
CA MET A 210 -0.15 19.73 6.11
C MET A 210 0.64 20.74 6.94
N LEU A 211 0.24 20.93 8.21
CA LEU A 211 1.11 21.58 9.18
C LEU A 211 2.36 20.69 9.40
N PRO A 212 3.53 21.29 9.61
CA PRO A 212 4.76 20.53 9.72
C PRO A 212 4.81 19.70 11.02
N GLY A 213 5.48 18.55 10.95
CA GLY A 213 5.87 17.79 12.14
C GLY A 213 4.95 16.63 12.53
N PHE A 214 3.83 16.41 11.83
CA PHE A 214 3.03 15.21 12.03
C PHE A 214 3.75 13.97 11.49
N LYS A 215 3.77 12.92 12.31
CA LYS A 215 4.30 11.60 11.96
C LYS A 215 3.17 10.57 11.88
N ASN A 216 3.36 9.51 11.11
CA ASN A 216 2.50 8.34 11.17
C ASN A 216 2.37 7.87 12.62
N PHE A 217 1.16 7.47 13.00
CA PHE A 217 0.79 7.02 14.34
C PHE A 217 0.90 8.08 15.45
N GLN A 218 1.07 9.36 15.12
CA GLN A 218 1.07 10.41 16.12
C GLN A 218 -0.36 10.66 16.65
N PRO A 219 -0.56 10.71 17.98
CA PRO A 219 -1.86 11.05 18.55
C PRO A 219 -2.33 12.44 18.14
N VAL A 220 -3.61 12.54 17.77
CA VAL A 220 -4.31 13.80 17.51
C VAL A 220 -5.58 13.89 18.32
N LYS A 221 -5.95 15.12 18.70
CA LYS A 221 -7.19 15.41 19.44
C LYS A 221 -8.20 16.10 18.55
N LYS A 222 -9.48 15.81 18.73
CA LYS A 222 -10.57 16.51 18.07
C LYS A 222 -10.40 18.02 18.28
N GLY A 223 -10.47 18.79 17.19
CA GLY A 223 -10.26 20.24 17.22
C GLY A 223 -8.78 20.67 17.24
N GLN A 224 -7.82 19.75 17.14
CA GLN A 224 -6.41 20.10 16.91
C GLN A 224 -6.23 20.55 15.45
N PRO A 225 -5.56 21.69 15.18
CA PRO A 225 -5.16 22.05 13.82
C PRO A 225 -4.20 21.02 13.23
N ILE A 226 -4.48 20.52 12.02
CA ILE A 226 -3.67 19.51 11.33
C ILE A 226 -3.12 20.03 10.01
N ALA A 227 -3.91 20.81 9.27
CA ALA A 227 -3.54 21.31 7.95
C ALA A 227 -4.11 22.72 7.73
N THR A 228 -3.80 23.30 6.59
CA THR A 228 -4.36 24.56 6.12
C THR A 228 -4.82 24.42 4.68
N ASN A 229 -5.82 25.20 4.30
CA ASN A 229 -6.20 25.46 2.91
C ASN A 229 -6.54 26.95 2.73
N GLN A 230 -7.11 27.32 1.59
CA GLN A 230 -7.52 28.69 1.28
C GLN A 230 -8.59 29.25 2.24
N ASN A 231 -9.32 28.40 2.95
CA ASN A 231 -10.37 28.78 3.90
C ASN A 231 -9.86 28.85 5.35
N GLY A 232 -8.58 28.59 5.60
CA GLY A 232 -7.96 28.65 6.93
C GLY A 232 -7.49 27.29 7.45
N LEU A 233 -7.62 27.08 8.76
CA LEU A 233 -7.15 25.87 9.44
C LEU A 233 -8.14 24.70 9.25
N ILE A 234 -7.58 23.52 8.97
CA ILE A 234 -8.28 22.24 8.97
C ILE A 234 -7.97 21.54 10.27
N TYR A 235 -9.02 21.12 10.98
CA TYR A 235 -8.94 20.53 12.31
C TYR A 235 -9.24 19.04 12.28
N ALA A 236 -8.67 18.28 13.22
CA ALA A 236 -9.01 16.88 13.41
C ALA A 236 -10.52 16.74 13.75
N PRO A 237 -11.31 15.97 12.97
CA PRO A 237 -12.74 15.78 13.26
C PRO A 237 -12.99 14.86 14.47
N THR A 238 -11.99 14.05 14.84
CA THR A 238 -12.08 13.08 15.93
C THR A 238 -10.71 12.86 16.56
N ASP A 239 -10.70 12.34 17.80
CA ASP A 239 -9.49 11.82 18.44
C ASP A 239 -8.98 10.58 17.68
N GLY A 240 -7.67 10.36 17.66
CA GLY A 240 -7.11 9.15 17.07
C GLY A 240 -5.61 9.26 16.84
N LEU A 241 -5.10 8.47 15.91
CA LEU A 241 -3.73 8.55 15.41
C LEU A 241 -3.77 9.05 13.98
N ILE A 242 -2.95 10.04 13.63
CA ILE A 242 -2.82 10.49 12.24
C ILE A 242 -1.99 9.49 11.44
N LEU A 243 -2.37 9.26 10.19
CA LEU A 243 -1.70 8.34 9.29
C LEU A 243 -1.57 8.96 7.89
N MET A 244 -0.46 8.66 7.21
CA MET A 244 -0.09 9.13 5.86
C MET A 244 -0.32 10.63 5.64
N PRO A 245 0.18 11.54 6.51
CA PRO A 245 0.06 12.96 6.25
C PRO A 245 0.82 13.34 4.96
N LEU A 246 0.14 14.00 4.04
CA LEU A 246 0.66 14.36 2.72
C LEU A 246 1.60 15.56 2.81
N TYR A 247 2.91 15.30 2.71
CA TYR A 247 3.94 16.35 2.69
C TYR A 247 4.50 16.67 1.30
N GLN A 248 4.17 15.88 0.29
CA GLN A 248 4.55 16.15 -1.09
C GLN A 248 3.50 17.02 -1.79
N ALA A 249 3.85 17.60 -2.93
CA ALA A 249 2.96 18.52 -3.67
C ALA A 249 1.83 17.81 -4.44
N GLN A 250 1.95 16.50 -4.72
CA GLN A 250 1.00 15.72 -5.51
C GLN A 250 0.27 14.69 -4.65
N GLY A 251 -1.06 14.61 -4.76
CA GLY A 251 -1.89 13.62 -4.09
C GLY A 251 -3.31 14.14 -3.89
N GLU A 252 -4.24 13.20 -3.72
CA GLU A 252 -5.68 13.48 -3.52
C GLU A 252 -6.10 13.20 -2.07
N ASP A 253 -5.27 12.53 -1.28
CA ASP A 253 -5.52 12.21 0.12
C ASP A 253 -4.57 13.01 1.01
N GLY A 254 -5.13 13.90 1.83
CA GLY A 254 -4.37 14.80 2.68
C GLY A 254 -3.85 14.12 3.96
N PHE A 255 -4.74 13.45 4.69
CA PHE A 255 -4.38 12.64 5.86
C PHE A 255 -5.50 11.69 6.23
N PHE A 256 -5.16 10.70 7.06
CA PHE A 256 -6.08 9.71 7.61
C PHE A 256 -6.07 9.82 9.14
N ILE A 257 -7.19 9.49 9.77
CA ILE A 257 -7.24 9.25 11.22
C ILE A 257 -7.68 7.81 11.44
N ILE A 258 -6.88 7.09 12.23
CA ILE A 258 -7.13 5.71 12.63
C ILE A 258 -7.31 5.62 14.14
N LYS A 259 -7.98 4.57 14.62
CA LYS A 259 -8.03 4.21 16.04
C LYS A 259 -7.56 2.79 16.23
N GLN A 260 -6.87 2.53 17.35
CA GLN A 260 -6.59 1.16 17.75
C GLN A 260 -7.91 0.40 17.87
N ALA A 261 -7.97 -0.75 17.21
CA ALA A 261 -9.14 -1.61 17.29
C ALA A 261 -9.14 -2.35 18.63
N ALA A 262 -10.33 -2.53 19.22
CA ALA A 262 -10.49 -3.26 20.46
C ALA A 262 -10.47 -4.76 20.17
N TYR A 263 -9.27 -5.35 20.12
CA TYR A 263 -9.09 -6.81 20.04
C TYR A 263 -8.11 -7.27 21.11
#